data_AF-A0A378A4G6-F1
#
_entry.id   AF-A0A378A4G6-F1
#
_cell.length_a   1.000
_cell.length_b   1.000
_cell.length_c   1.000
_cell.angle_alpha   90.00
_cell.angle_beta   90.00
_cell.angle_gamma   90.00
#
_symmetry.space_group_name_H-M   'P 1'
#
loop_
_entity.id
_entity.type
_entity.pdbx_description
1 polymer ?
#
loop_
_entity_poly.entity_id
_entity_poly.type
_entity_poly.pdbx_seq_one_letter_code
_entity_poly.pdbx_strand_id
1 'polypeptide(L)'
;MKKIIAVTGCPTGIAHTFMAEEALKTAAKKLNVEIKVETNGASGVENAITPEDLKDIYGVIIAADKDVNAERFNGLPVIEVPVKEAIHHPAELINKVVNGQAPRRQGFSAATDPDEKYERESFGRQIYKHLMSGVSNMLPFVVAGGILIAVSFLWGIYSADPNSPQYNVIAATLMKVGQQAFSIMVPVFTAYIAWSISGRPGMVAGFVGGLLANATRRRIPRWDHRRFCRRVFLCC
;
A
#
# COMPACT_ATOMS: atom_id res chain seq x y z
N MET A 1 32.07 13.88 -14.62
CA MET A 1 31.87 12.49 -14.14
C MET A 1 30.37 12.23 -14.08
N LYS A 2 29.91 11.00 -14.33
CA LYS A 2 28.46 10.71 -14.29
C LYS A 2 28.02 10.67 -12.82
N LYS A 3 27.03 11.48 -12.46
CA LYS A 3 26.50 11.58 -11.09
C LYS A 3 25.15 10.85 -10.99
N ILE A 4 25.03 9.95 -10.03
CA ILE A 4 23.82 9.17 -9.76
C ILE A 4 23.42 9.36 -8.30
N ILE A 5 22.11 9.37 -8.08
CA ILE A 5 21.54 9.40 -6.73
C ILE A 5 20.91 8.04 -6.47
N ALA A 6 21.08 7.51 -5.27
CA ALA A 6 20.39 6.30 -4.85
C ALA A 6 19.72 6.46 -3.50
N VAL A 7 18.60 5.77 -3.33
CA VAL A 7 17.85 5.72 -2.06
C VAL A 7 17.66 4.26 -1.70
N THR A 8 18.12 3.85 -0.53
CA THR A 8 17.92 2.48 -0.03
C THR A 8 17.00 2.49 1.18
N GLY A 9 16.15 1.48 1.34
CA GLY A 9 15.29 1.39 2.53
C GLY A 9 14.63 0.04 2.72
N CYS A 10 14.93 -0.64 3.82
CA CYS A 10 14.29 -1.88 4.22
C CYS A 10 13.48 -1.67 5.51
N PRO A 11 12.25 -2.18 5.63
CA PRO A 11 11.47 -2.07 6.87
C PRO A 11 12.03 -2.98 7.99
N THR A 12 12.75 -4.06 7.62
CA THR A 12 13.26 -5.06 8.56
C THR A 12 14.71 -4.75 8.97
N GLY A 13 14.85 -3.82 9.90
CA GLY A 13 16.15 -3.46 10.50
C GLY A 13 17.06 -2.63 9.58
N ILE A 14 18.32 -2.49 10.00
CA ILE A 14 19.30 -1.62 9.32
C ILE A 14 20.23 -2.37 8.35
N ALA A 15 20.35 -3.70 8.49
CA ALA A 15 21.38 -4.47 7.79
C ALA A 15 21.24 -4.40 6.26
N HIS A 16 20.09 -4.77 5.70
CA HIS A 16 19.89 -4.76 4.24
C HIS A 16 20.02 -3.35 3.64
N THR A 17 19.62 -2.32 4.38
CA THR A 17 19.72 -0.92 3.95
C THR A 17 21.19 -0.50 3.77
N PHE A 18 22.05 -0.81 4.74
CA PHE A 18 23.50 -0.52 4.68
C PHE A 18 24.23 -1.44 3.70
N MET A 19 23.85 -2.72 3.62
CA MET A 19 24.42 -3.65 2.63
C MET A 19 24.15 -3.18 1.20
N ALA A 20 22.93 -2.71 0.91
CA ALA A 20 22.60 -2.16 -0.41
C ALA A 20 23.37 -0.87 -0.69
N GLU A 21 23.54 0.01 0.30
CA GLU A 21 24.35 1.22 0.17
C GLU A 21 25.81 0.89 -0.17
N GLU A 22 26.44 -0.01 0.57
CA GLU A 22 27.84 -0.39 0.36
C GLU A 22 28.04 -1.08 -0.99
N ALA A 23 27.11 -1.96 -1.39
CA ALA A 23 27.13 -2.63 -2.69
C ALA A 23 27.06 -1.62 -3.85
N LEU A 24 26.16 -0.64 -3.76
CA LEU A 24 26.03 0.44 -4.75
C LEU A 24 27.27 1.35 -4.80
N LYS A 25 27.79 1.78 -3.64
CA LYS A 25 29.02 2.59 -3.56
C LYS A 25 30.23 1.86 -4.14
N THR A 26 30.36 0.57 -3.86
CA THR A 26 31.46 -0.26 -4.36
C THR A 26 31.37 -0.46 -5.87
N ALA A 27 30.18 -0.73 -6.40
CA ALA A 27 29.96 -0.87 -7.83
C ALA A 27 30.18 0.45 -8.59
N ALA A 28 29.74 1.58 -8.02
CA ALA A 28 29.95 2.90 -8.62
C ALA A 28 31.43 3.27 -8.71
N LYS A 29 32.22 2.99 -7.66
CA LYS A 29 33.69 3.16 -7.69
C LYS A 29 34.34 2.35 -8.82
N LYS A 30 33.93 1.09 -9.02
CA LYS A 30 34.43 0.22 -10.10
C LYS A 30 34.08 0.75 -11.49
N LEU A 31 32.90 1.37 -11.64
CA LEU A 31 32.41 1.93 -12.90
C LEU A 31 32.84 3.39 -13.13
N ASN A 32 33.64 3.97 -12.23
CA ASN A 32 34.06 5.38 -12.24
C ASN A 32 32.87 6.37 -12.32
N VAL A 33 31.82 6.05 -11.55
CA VAL A 33 30.59 6.83 -11.43
C VAL A 33 30.53 7.41 -10.02
N GLU A 34 30.14 8.68 -9.93
CA GLU A 34 29.89 9.34 -8.65
C GLU A 34 28.48 8.99 -8.16
N ILE A 35 28.37 8.46 -6.94
CA ILE A 35 27.07 8.09 -6.35
C ILE A 35 26.90 8.67 -4.95
N LYS A 36 25.74 9.28 -4.70
CA LYS A 36 25.29 9.65 -3.35
C LYS A 36 24.13 8.73 -2.98
N VAL A 37 24.23 8.07 -1.83
CA VAL A 37 23.22 7.12 -1.35
C VAL A 37 22.60 7.66 -0.07
N GLU A 38 21.28 7.78 -0.06
CA GLU A 38 20.49 8.03 1.15
C GLU A 38 19.98 6.70 1.71
N THR A 39 20.19 6.49 3.00
CA THR A 39 19.71 5.29 3.70
C THR A 39 18.48 5.63 4.52
N ASN A 40 17.43 4.84 4.35
CA ASN A 40 16.17 4.94 5.10
C ASN A 40 16.01 3.68 5.94
N GLY A 41 16.74 3.60 7.05
CA GLY A 41 16.70 2.45 7.97
C GLY A 41 15.61 2.54 9.03
N ALA A 42 15.63 1.60 9.98
CA ALA A 42 14.84 1.69 11.22
C ALA A 42 15.35 2.81 12.16
N SER A 43 16.65 3.15 12.08
CA SER A 43 17.29 4.22 12.85
C SER A 43 16.98 5.63 12.34
N GLY A 44 16.27 5.77 11.22
CA GLY A 44 15.96 7.05 10.58
C GLY A 44 16.57 7.19 9.18
N VAL A 45 16.58 8.43 8.69
CA VAL A 45 17.17 8.80 7.39
C VAL A 45 18.58 9.33 7.62
N GLU A 46 19.56 8.73 6.96
CA GLU A 46 20.94 9.23 6.94
C GLU A 46 21.35 9.61 5.51
N ASN A 47 22.31 10.53 5.39
CA ASN A 47 22.78 11.05 4.10
C ASN A 47 21.66 11.63 3.22
N ALA A 48 20.71 12.32 3.84
CA ALA A 48 19.56 12.91 3.17
C ALA A 48 19.94 13.68 1.90
N ILE A 49 19.26 13.36 0.80
CA ILE A 49 19.44 14.00 -0.50
C ILE A 49 18.72 15.35 -0.46
N THR A 50 19.48 16.41 -0.74
CA THR A 50 18.93 17.76 -0.85
C THR A 50 18.55 18.07 -2.30
N PRO A 51 17.69 19.07 -2.56
CA PRO A 51 17.31 19.47 -3.91
C PRO A 51 18.51 19.89 -4.78
N GLU A 52 19.59 20.38 -4.17
CA GLU A 52 20.83 20.74 -4.86
C GLU A 52 21.57 19.51 -5.40
N ASP A 53 21.48 18.37 -4.70
CA ASP A 53 22.10 17.13 -5.15
C ASP A 53 21.46 16.58 -6.43
N LEU A 54 20.18 16.90 -6.65
CA LEU A 54 19.38 16.47 -7.80
C LEU A 54 19.69 17.26 -9.08
N LYS A 55 20.53 18.30 -9.00
CA LYS A 55 21.02 19.02 -10.17
C LYS A 55 22.11 18.22 -10.87
N ASP A 56 22.07 18.21 -12.20
CA ASP A 56 23.07 17.59 -13.07
C ASP A 56 23.29 16.08 -12.83
N ILE A 57 22.21 15.37 -12.49
CA ILE A 57 22.24 13.91 -12.31
C ILE A 57 21.85 13.18 -13.60
N TYR A 58 22.43 12.00 -13.80
CA TYR A 58 22.04 11.09 -14.88
C TYR A 58 20.76 10.29 -14.55
N GLY A 59 20.51 10.07 -13.26
CA GLY A 59 19.27 9.48 -12.77
C GLY A 59 19.34 9.00 -11.35
N VAL A 60 18.24 8.37 -10.92
CA VAL A 60 18.00 7.96 -9.54
C VAL A 60 17.75 6.45 -9.48
N ILE A 61 18.35 5.78 -8.51
CA ILE A 61 18.09 4.36 -8.19
C ILE A 61 17.35 4.31 -6.87
N ILE A 62 16.10 3.87 -6.87
CA ILE A 62 15.33 3.64 -5.65
C ILE A 62 15.31 2.14 -5.39
N ALA A 63 16.06 1.72 -4.37
CA ALA A 63 16.17 0.34 -3.92
C ALA A 63 15.49 0.21 -2.55
N ALA A 64 14.16 0.11 -2.53
CA ALA A 64 13.41 0.18 -1.28
C ALA A 64 12.24 -0.83 -1.22
N ASP A 65 12.08 -1.44 -0.04
CA ASP A 65 10.96 -2.31 0.32
C ASP A 65 9.95 -1.58 1.26
N LYS A 66 10.13 -0.26 1.43
CA LYS A 66 9.25 0.65 2.20
C LYS A 66 9.07 1.98 1.47
N ASP A 67 8.11 2.80 1.89
CA ASP A 67 7.97 4.17 1.36
C ASP A 67 9.16 5.03 1.81
N VAL A 68 9.90 5.56 0.83
CA VAL A 68 11.10 6.40 1.02
C VAL A 68 10.92 7.82 0.47
N ASN A 69 9.66 8.29 0.42
CA ASN A 69 9.30 9.60 -0.12
C ASN A 69 9.83 9.76 -1.56
N ALA A 70 9.38 8.84 -2.42
CA ALA A 70 9.81 8.81 -3.82
C ALA A 70 9.19 9.94 -4.67
N GLU A 71 8.29 10.75 -4.11
CA GLU A 71 7.64 11.88 -4.79
C GLU A 71 8.62 12.99 -5.16
N ARG A 72 9.70 13.18 -4.40
CA ARG A 72 10.74 14.19 -4.71
C ARG A 72 11.55 13.89 -5.96
N PHE A 73 11.46 12.68 -6.51
CA PHE A 73 12.18 12.26 -7.72
C PHE A 73 11.29 12.24 -8.97
N ASN A 74 10.08 12.80 -8.88
CA ASN A 74 9.16 12.89 -10.00
C ASN A 74 9.75 13.74 -11.14
N GLY A 75 9.59 13.27 -12.39
CA GLY A 75 10.11 13.92 -13.59
C GLY A 75 11.56 13.55 -13.95
N LEU A 76 12.29 12.90 -13.02
CA LEU A 76 13.66 12.42 -13.22
C LEU A 76 13.67 10.99 -13.78
N PRO A 77 14.75 10.56 -14.45
CA PRO A 77 14.94 9.15 -14.80
C PRO A 77 15.19 8.33 -13.54
N VAL A 78 14.28 7.40 -13.22
CA VAL A 78 14.31 6.62 -11.98
C VAL A 78 14.18 5.13 -12.28
N ILE A 79 14.99 4.31 -11.60
CA ILE A 79 14.83 2.85 -11.57
C ILE A 79 14.39 2.45 -10.17
N GLU A 80 13.23 1.79 -10.07
CA GLU A 80 12.68 1.27 -8.83
C GLU A 80 12.81 -0.25 -8.78
N VAL A 81 13.49 -0.73 -7.74
CA VAL A 81 13.74 -2.15 -7.50
C VAL A 81 13.66 -2.46 -6.00
N PRO A 82 13.42 -3.72 -5.60
CA PRO A 82 13.52 -4.12 -4.20
C PRO A 82 14.97 -4.03 -3.70
N VAL A 83 15.15 -3.90 -2.38
CA VAL A 83 16.49 -3.75 -1.75
C VAL A 83 17.44 -4.90 -2.15
N LYS A 84 16.88 -6.11 -2.27
CA LYS A 84 17.60 -7.32 -2.66
C LYS A 84 18.33 -7.18 -4.01
N GLU A 85 17.73 -6.52 -4.99
CA GLU A 85 18.36 -6.33 -6.31
C GLU A 85 19.56 -5.40 -6.24
N ALA A 86 19.52 -4.38 -5.37
CA ALA A 86 20.67 -3.50 -5.17
C ALA A 86 21.85 -4.21 -4.47
N ILE A 87 21.59 -5.27 -3.70
CA ILE A 87 22.64 -6.07 -3.06
C ILE A 87 23.28 -7.02 -4.08
N HIS A 88 22.48 -7.71 -4.89
CA HIS A 88 23.00 -8.76 -5.79
C HIS A 88 23.44 -8.24 -7.17
N HIS A 89 22.77 -7.24 -7.73
CA HIS A 89 23.02 -6.73 -9.09
C HIS A 89 23.29 -5.21 -9.16
N PRO A 90 24.14 -4.61 -8.28
CA PRO A 90 24.33 -3.16 -8.23
C PRO A 90 24.93 -2.57 -9.52
N ALA A 91 25.86 -3.29 -10.16
CA ALA A 91 26.51 -2.81 -11.40
C ALA A 91 25.54 -2.72 -12.57
N GLU A 92 24.59 -3.66 -12.67
CA GLU A 92 23.56 -3.64 -13.70
C GLU A 92 22.62 -2.44 -13.54
N LEU A 93 22.20 -2.16 -12.31
CA LEU A 93 21.34 -1.01 -12.01
C LEU A 93 22.02 0.31 -12.37
N ILE A 94 23.30 0.46 -12.00
CA ILE A 94 24.10 1.64 -12.35
C ILE A 94 24.21 1.77 -13.87
N ASN A 95 24.54 0.69 -14.58
CA ASN A 95 24.66 0.71 -16.04
C ASN A 95 23.32 1.05 -16.72
N LYS A 96 22.19 0.54 -16.24
CA LYS A 96 20.87 0.89 -16.77
C LYS A 96 20.59 2.39 -16.67
N VAL A 97 20.90 3.01 -15.52
CA VAL A 97 20.76 4.48 -15.36
C VAL A 97 21.73 5.22 -16.29
N VAL A 98 23.00 4.80 -16.31
CA VAL A 98 24.06 5.43 -17.11
C VAL A 98 23.77 5.37 -18.61
N ASN A 99 23.14 4.30 -19.07
CA ASN A 99 22.77 4.07 -20.47
C ASN A 99 21.43 4.72 -20.86
N GLY A 100 20.79 5.46 -19.95
CA GLY A 100 19.52 6.14 -20.23
C GLY A 100 18.32 5.20 -20.34
N GLN A 101 18.41 3.97 -19.83
CA GLN A 101 17.31 2.98 -19.84
C GLN A 101 16.37 3.14 -18.64
N ALA A 102 16.61 4.14 -17.80
CA ALA A 102 15.76 4.46 -16.66
C ALA A 102 14.50 5.20 -17.13
N PRO A 103 13.28 4.64 -16.90
CA PRO A 103 12.06 5.34 -17.23
C PRO A 103 11.95 6.64 -16.42
N ARG A 104 11.36 7.69 -16.99
CA ARG A 104 11.07 8.88 -16.20
C ARG A 104 9.96 8.56 -15.21
N ARG A 105 10.22 8.77 -13.92
CA ARG A 105 9.20 8.62 -12.89
C ARG A 105 8.12 9.65 -13.10
N GLN A 106 6.96 9.20 -13.55
CA GLN A 106 5.78 10.04 -13.56
C GLN A 106 5.32 10.17 -12.11
N GLY A 107 5.58 11.35 -11.54
CA GLY A 107 4.84 11.77 -10.37
C GLY A 107 3.38 11.88 -10.68
N PHE A 108 2.55 11.83 -9.65
CA PHE A 108 1.15 12.21 -9.74
C PHE A 108 1.04 13.74 -9.92
N SER A 109 1.52 14.23 -11.07
CA SER A 109 1.19 15.52 -11.67
C SER A 109 0.45 15.20 -12.95
N ALA A 110 -0.82 15.59 -12.97
CA ALA A 110 -1.75 15.34 -14.05
C ALA A 110 -1.17 15.76 -15.42
N ALA A 111 -0.93 14.78 -16.28
CA ALA A 111 -1.07 14.80 -17.74
C ALA A 111 -0.43 13.53 -18.31
N THR A 112 -1.23 12.47 -18.46
CA THR A 112 -0.84 11.31 -19.25
C THR A 112 -1.32 11.54 -20.67
N ASP A 113 -0.40 11.83 -21.57
CA ASP A 113 -0.49 11.31 -22.93
C ASP A 113 0.67 10.31 -23.09
N PRO A 114 0.41 8.99 -23.22
CA PRO A 114 1.44 8.00 -23.40
C PRO A 114 1.45 7.51 -24.84
N ASP A 115 2.40 8.02 -25.62
CA ASP A 115 2.89 7.28 -26.78
C ASP A 115 3.99 6.33 -26.27
N GLU A 116 3.63 5.07 -26.01
CA GLU A 116 4.29 3.89 -26.59
C GLU A 116 3.76 2.56 -25.99
N LYS A 117 3.09 1.80 -26.87
CA LYS A 117 2.94 0.34 -26.94
C LYS A 117 2.66 -0.43 -25.63
N TYR A 118 1.41 -0.39 -25.20
CA TYR A 118 0.80 -1.49 -24.43
C TYR A 118 -0.15 -2.28 -25.32
N GLU A 119 0.05 -3.61 -25.40
CA GLU A 119 -1.03 -4.51 -25.76
C GLU A 119 -2.23 -4.20 -24.86
N ARG A 120 -3.41 -4.05 -25.46
CA ARG A 120 -4.67 -3.73 -24.79
C ARG A 120 -4.94 -4.78 -23.70
N GLU A 121 -4.51 -4.53 -22.46
CA GLU A 121 -5.04 -5.29 -21.32
C GLU A 121 -6.55 -5.05 -21.28
N SER A 122 -7.32 -6.13 -21.33
CA SER A 122 -8.77 -6.08 -21.27
C SER A 122 -9.21 -5.28 -20.04
N PHE A 123 -10.10 -4.31 -20.26
CA PHE A 123 -10.78 -3.51 -19.23
C PHE A 123 -11.26 -4.34 -18.02
N GLY A 124 -11.65 -5.61 -18.24
CA GLY A 124 -12.04 -6.53 -17.17
C GLY A 124 -10.89 -6.94 -16.23
N ARG A 125 -9.67 -7.12 -16.75
CA ARG A 125 -8.49 -7.45 -15.94
C ARG A 125 -8.01 -6.25 -15.12
N GLN A 126 -8.21 -5.03 -15.63
CA GLN A 126 -7.96 -3.79 -14.89
C GLN A 126 -8.95 -3.63 -13.72
N ILE A 127 -10.25 -3.81 -13.96
CA ILE A 127 -11.27 -3.81 -12.88
C ILE A 127 -10.97 -4.87 -11.82
N TYR A 128 -10.59 -6.08 -12.24
CA TYR A 128 -10.23 -7.15 -11.31
C TYR A 128 -9.06 -6.77 -10.40
N LYS A 129 -8.02 -6.13 -10.95
CA LYS A 129 -6.87 -5.63 -10.16
C LYS A 129 -7.31 -4.59 -9.12
N HIS A 130 -8.18 -3.65 -9.49
CA HIS A 130 -8.72 -2.63 -8.57
C HIS A 130 -9.57 -3.25 -7.45
N LEU A 131 -10.41 -4.24 -7.80
CA LEU A 131 -11.22 -4.95 -6.82
C LEU A 131 -10.35 -5.75 -5.83
N MET A 132 -9.33 -6.44 -6.33
CA MET A 132 -8.40 -7.22 -5.50
C MET A 132 -7.60 -6.33 -4.56
N SER A 133 -7.22 -5.12 -5.00
CA SER A 133 -6.61 -4.12 -4.11
C SER A 133 -7.52 -3.76 -2.93
N GLY A 134 -8.82 -3.58 -3.16
CA GLY A 134 -9.79 -3.36 -2.08
C GLY A 134 -9.90 -4.56 -1.13
N VAL A 135 -10.04 -5.77 -1.67
CA VAL A 135 -10.23 -7.01 -0.87
C VAL A 135 -9.03 -7.31 0.02
N SER A 136 -7.81 -7.26 -0.53
CA SER A 136 -6.60 -7.58 0.23
C SER A 136 -6.37 -6.61 1.40
N ASN A 137 -6.72 -5.33 1.23
CA ASN A 137 -6.53 -4.32 2.26
C ASN A 137 -7.66 -4.28 3.32
N MET A 138 -8.84 -4.83 3.05
CA MET A 138 -9.89 -4.98 4.07
C MET A 138 -9.71 -6.24 4.94
N LEU A 139 -9.03 -7.27 4.41
CA LEU A 139 -8.92 -8.58 5.05
C LEU A 139 -8.33 -8.55 6.47
N PRO A 140 -7.28 -7.76 6.77
CA PRO A 140 -6.75 -7.66 8.13
C PRO A 140 -7.77 -7.17 9.15
N PHE A 141 -8.66 -6.25 8.78
CA PHE A 141 -9.70 -5.72 9.67
C PHE A 141 -10.79 -6.75 9.94
N VAL A 142 -11.20 -7.49 8.91
CA VAL A 142 -12.21 -8.56 9.02
C VAL A 142 -11.70 -9.70 9.89
N VAL A 143 -10.46 -10.12 9.66
CA VAL A 143 -9.83 -11.20 10.43
C VAL A 143 -9.64 -10.77 11.89
N ALA A 144 -9.09 -9.58 12.14
CA ALA A 144 -8.92 -9.07 13.49
C ALA A 144 -10.26 -8.90 14.24
N GLY A 145 -11.28 -8.34 13.58
CA GLY A 145 -12.61 -8.17 14.15
C GLY A 145 -13.28 -9.51 14.47
N GLY A 146 -13.19 -10.48 13.58
CA GLY A 146 -13.75 -11.82 13.76
C GLY A 146 -13.13 -12.57 14.94
N ILE A 147 -11.79 -12.49 15.07
CA ILE A 147 -11.06 -13.10 16.19
C ILE A 147 -11.48 -12.46 17.52
N LEU A 148 -11.60 -11.13 17.59
CA LEU A 148 -12.02 -10.44 18.82
C LEU A 148 -13.43 -10.84 19.27
N ILE A 149 -14.38 -10.98 18.32
CA ILE A 149 -15.73 -11.48 18.62
C ILE A 149 -15.67 -12.94 19.07
N ALA A 150 -14.89 -13.80 18.41
CA ALA A 150 -14.74 -15.19 18.82
C ALA A 150 -14.19 -15.31 20.26
N VAL A 151 -13.18 -14.50 20.61
CA VAL A 151 -12.61 -14.47 21.96
C VAL A 151 -13.63 -13.99 23.00
N SER A 152 -14.54 -13.08 22.65
CA SER A 152 -15.57 -12.61 23.58
C SER A 152 -16.54 -13.71 24.04
N PHE A 153 -16.77 -14.73 23.21
CA PHE A 153 -17.67 -15.84 23.53
C PHE A 153 -17.09 -16.87 24.50
N LEU A 154 -15.80 -16.80 24.84
CA LEU A 154 -15.20 -17.70 25.83
C LEU A 154 -15.81 -17.52 27.23
N TRP A 155 -16.33 -16.33 27.54
CA TRP A 155 -17.01 -16.03 28.82
C TRP A 155 -18.50 -16.40 28.83
N GLY A 156 -19.01 -16.99 27.75
CA GLY A 156 -20.41 -17.35 27.58
C GLY A 156 -21.06 -16.66 26.38
N ILE A 157 -22.15 -17.24 25.88
CA ILE A 157 -22.84 -16.76 24.68
C ILE A 157 -23.50 -15.39 24.91
N TYR A 158 -23.93 -15.12 26.15
CA TYR A 158 -24.57 -13.86 26.56
C TYR A 158 -23.64 -12.92 27.33
N SER A 159 -22.33 -13.18 27.35
CA SER A 159 -21.34 -12.42 28.15
C SER A 159 -21.24 -10.93 27.79
N ALA A 160 -21.76 -10.54 26.63
CA ALA A 160 -21.86 -9.17 26.16
C ALA A 160 -23.16 -8.44 26.53
N ASP A 161 -24.18 -9.14 27.07
CA ASP A 161 -25.47 -8.56 27.48
C ASP A 161 -25.42 -8.10 28.95
N PRO A 162 -25.61 -6.80 29.24
CA PRO A 162 -25.62 -6.26 30.61
C PRO A 162 -26.68 -6.84 31.54
N ASN A 163 -27.73 -7.45 30.99
CA ASN A 163 -28.85 -7.99 31.77
C ASN A 163 -28.71 -9.49 32.10
N SER A 164 -27.63 -10.14 31.63
CA SER A 164 -27.41 -11.56 31.85
C SER A 164 -26.51 -11.81 33.08
N PRO A 165 -26.70 -12.92 33.82
CA PRO A 165 -25.81 -13.32 34.92
C PRO A 165 -24.37 -13.63 34.47
N GLN A 166 -24.17 -13.76 33.16
CA GLN A 166 -22.90 -14.11 32.51
C GLN A 166 -22.14 -12.87 32.05
N TYR A 167 -22.65 -11.67 32.35
CA TYR A 167 -22.07 -10.40 31.92
C TYR A 167 -20.63 -10.26 32.41
N ASN A 168 -19.74 -9.96 31.46
CA ASN A 168 -18.37 -9.60 31.76
C ASN A 168 -17.99 -8.34 30.98
N VAL A 169 -17.49 -7.32 31.68
CA VAL A 169 -17.09 -6.03 31.08
C VAL A 169 -16.03 -6.21 30.00
N ILE A 170 -15.11 -7.17 30.17
CA ILE A 170 -14.05 -7.49 29.20
C ILE A 170 -14.67 -8.09 27.93
N ALA A 171 -15.53 -9.10 28.08
CA ALA A 171 -16.22 -9.73 26.95
C ALA A 171 -17.10 -8.72 26.17
N ALA A 172 -17.84 -7.87 26.89
CA ALA A 172 -18.64 -6.81 26.29
C ALA A 172 -17.79 -5.78 25.53
N THR A 173 -16.60 -5.45 26.05
CA THR A 173 -15.67 -4.52 25.39
C THR A 173 -15.05 -5.14 24.15
N LEU A 174 -14.61 -6.40 24.21
CA LEU A 174 -14.09 -7.15 23.05
C LEU A 174 -15.15 -7.26 21.95
N MET A 175 -16.40 -7.55 22.31
CA MET A 175 -17.53 -7.59 21.39
C MET A 175 -17.74 -6.23 20.72
N LYS A 176 -17.77 -5.13 21.49
CA LYS A 176 -17.94 -3.77 20.94
C LYS A 176 -16.80 -3.38 20.00
N VAL A 177 -15.55 -3.66 20.36
CA VAL A 177 -14.38 -3.38 19.52
C VAL A 177 -14.43 -4.20 18.23
N GLY A 178 -14.75 -5.50 18.33
CA GLY A 178 -14.93 -6.36 17.18
C GLY A 178 -16.01 -5.85 16.23
N GLN A 179 -17.18 -5.47 16.76
CA GLN A 179 -18.27 -4.89 15.95
C GLN A 179 -17.87 -3.58 15.28
N GLN A 180 -17.05 -2.74 15.93
CA GLN A 180 -16.52 -1.54 15.29
C GLN A 180 -15.51 -1.84 14.19
N ALA A 181 -14.67 -2.86 14.35
CA ALA A 181 -13.77 -3.32 13.29
C ALA A 181 -14.53 -3.79 12.04
N PHE A 182 -15.69 -4.44 12.21
CA PHE A 182 -16.57 -4.79 11.09
C PHE A 182 -17.26 -3.56 10.45
N SER A 183 -17.55 -2.52 11.24
CA SER A 183 -18.17 -1.28 10.74
C SER A 183 -17.27 -0.52 9.75
N ILE A 184 -15.95 -0.54 9.98
CA ILE A 184 -14.98 0.15 9.12
C ILE A 184 -14.57 -0.65 7.88
N MET A 185 -14.97 -1.92 7.77
CA MET A 185 -14.67 -2.79 6.62
C MET A 185 -15.09 -2.17 5.28
N VAL A 186 -16.35 -1.70 5.17
CA VAL A 186 -16.90 -1.13 3.93
C VAL A 186 -16.20 0.19 3.56
N PRO A 187 -16.01 1.15 4.48
CA PRO A 187 -15.20 2.35 4.25
C PRO A 187 -13.77 2.07 3.79
N VAL A 188 -13.09 1.10 4.40
CA VAL A 188 -11.72 0.72 4.02
C VAL A 188 -11.71 0.12 2.63
N PHE A 189 -12.61 -0.81 2.34
CA PHE A 189 -12.72 -1.44 1.03
C PHE A 189 -12.91 -0.42 -0.10
N THR A 190 -13.85 0.52 0.04
CA THR A 190 -14.10 1.55 -0.98
C THR A 190 -12.97 2.56 -1.08
N ALA A 191 -12.31 2.88 0.03
CA ALA A 191 -11.13 3.75 0.04
C ALA A 191 -9.98 3.16 -0.78
N TYR A 192 -9.69 1.86 -0.63
CA TYR A 192 -8.61 1.20 -1.36
C TYR A 192 -8.92 0.96 -2.84
N ILE A 193 -10.20 0.76 -3.20
CA ILE A 193 -10.62 0.77 -4.61
C ILE A 193 -10.39 2.16 -5.22
N ALA A 194 -10.87 3.22 -4.56
CA ALA A 194 -10.69 4.58 -5.05
C ALA A 194 -9.20 4.99 -5.12
N TRP A 195 -8.41 4.53 -4.15
CA TRP A 195 -6.95 4.69 -4.14
C TRP A 195 -6.30 3.99 -5.33
N SER A 196 -6.76 2.78 -5.69
CA SER A 196 -6.21 2.06 -6.84
C SER A 196 -6.52 2.73 -8.19
N ILE A 197 -7.55 3.59 -8.26
CA ILE A 197 -7.95 4.31 -9.47
C ILE A 197 -7.30 5.70 -9.53
N SER A 198 -7.27 6.43 -8.42
CA SER A 198 -6.92 7.87 -8.39
C SER A 198 -5.90 8.24 -7.32
N GLY A 199 -5.16 7.25 -6.79
CA GLY A 199 -4.08 7.46 -5.82
C GLY A 199 -4.56 8.05 -4.50
N ARG A 200 -3.66 8.79 -3.83
CA ARG A 200 -3.93 9.44 -2.52
C ARG A 200 -5.19 10.33 -2.52
N PRO A 201 -5.48 11.15 -3.55
CA PRO A 201 -6.71 11.96 -3.61
C PRO A 201 -8.01 11.14 -3.59
N GLY A 202 -8.03 9.99 -4.27
CA GLY A 202 -9.21 9.12 -4.34
C GLY A 202 -9.63 8.49 -3.03
N MET A 203 -8.64 8.20 -2.17
CA MET A 203 -8.85 7.48 -0.92
C MET A 203 -9.86 8.17 -0.02
N VAL A 204 -9.78 9.51 0.10
CA VAL A 204 -10.69 10.29 0.95
C VAL A 204 -12.13 10.22 0.41
N ALA A 205 -12.30 10.39 -0.91
CA ALA A 205 -13.62 10.30 -1.55
C ALA A 205 -14.22 8.89 -1.41
N GLY A 206 -13.40 7.85 -1.60
CA GLY A 206 -13.80 6.45 -1.41
C GLY A 206 -14.18 6.13 0.04
N PHE A 207 -13.44 6.66 1.01
CA PHE A 207 -13.73 6.46 2.44
C PHE A 207 -15.04 7.13 2.86
N VAL A 208 -15.26 8.39 2.45
CA VAL A 208 -16.51 9.12 2.71
C VAL A 208 -17.69 8.43 2.05
N GLY A 209 -17.54 7.98 0.79
CA GLY A 209 -18.56 7.20 0.09
C GLY A 209 -18.91 5.89 0.79
N GLY A 210 -17.91 5.18 1.32
CA GLY A 210 -18.13 3.95 2.08
C GLY A 210 -18.77 4.17 3.45
N LEU A 211 -18.46 5.28 4.14
CA LEU A 211 -19.15 5.67 5.36
C LEU A 211 -20.63 5.97 5.10
N LEU A 212 -20.94 6.68 4.01
CA LEU A 212 -22.31 6.95 3.60
C LEU A 212 -23.04 5.66 3.22
N ALA A 213 -22.38 4.72 2.54
CA ALA A 213 -22.97 3.41 2.23
C ALA A 213 -23.29 2.61 3.51
N ASN A 214 -22.38 2.61 4.49
CA ASN A 214 -22.58 1.94 5.77
C ASN A 214 -23.71 2.60 6.60
N ALA A 215 -23.77 3.93 6.61
CA ALA A 215 -24.84 4.68 7.29
C ALA A 215 -26.21 4.47 6.62
N THR A 216 -26.25 4.41 5.29
CA THR A 216 -27.49 4.23 4.51
C THR A 216 -28.07 2.83 4.69
N ARG A 217 -27.23 1.80 4.91
CA ARG A 217 -27.68 0.43 5.21
C ARG A 217 -28.66 0.36 6.39
N ARG A 218 -28.63 1.32 7.33
CA ARG A 218 -29.57 1.40 8.46
C ARG A 218 -30.93 2.03 8.14
N ARG A 219 -31.08 2.74 7.01
CA ARG A 219 -32.34 3.43 6.61
C ARG A 219 -33.15 2.75 5.51
N ILE A 220 -32.59 1.75 4.83
CA ILE A 220 -33.37 0.99 3.85
C ILE A 220 -34.42 0.21 4.64
N PRO A 221 -35.74 0.37 4.36
CA PRO A 221 -36.76 -0.42 5.02
C PRO A 221 -36.40 -1.88 4.82
N ARG A 222 -36.18 -2.54 5.96
CA ARG A 222 -35.81 -3.95 6.14
C ARG A 222 -36.32 -4.74 4.94
N TRP A 223 -35.41 -5.12 4.03
CA TRP A 223 -35.74 -6.08 2.98
C TRP A 223 -36.34 -7.28 3.70
N ASP A 224 -37.64 -7.48 3.50
CA ASP A 224 -38.42 -8.49 4.18
C ASP A 224 -37.80 -9.86 3.87
N HIS A 225 -37.05 -10.39 4.82
CA HIS A 225 -36.39 -11.69 4.73
C HIS A 225 -37.38 -12.80 4.34
N ARG A 226 -38.69 -12.62 4.59
CA ARG A 226 -39.73 -13.57 4.19
C ARG A 226 -40.01 -13.57 2.69
N ARG A 227 -39.83 -12.44 1.98
CA ARG A 227 -40.02 -12.38 0.52
C ARG A 227 -38.83 -12.92 -0.26
N PHE A 228 -37.60 -12.77 0.25
CA PHE A 228 -36.42 -13.33 -0.39
C PHE A 228 -36.36 -14.86 -0.23
N CYS A 229 -36.66 -15.39 0.97
CA CYS A 229 -36.75 -16.84 1.17
C CYS A 229 -37.84 -17.49 0.31
N ARG A 230 -39.02 -16.86 0.15
CA ARG A 230 -40.11 -17.44 -0.68
C ARG A 230 -39.79 -17.46 -2.18
N ARG A 231 -38.95 -16.55 -2.70
CA ARG A 231 -38.58 -16.55 -4.12
C ARG A 231 -37.44 -17.51 -4.45
N VAL A 232 -36.56 -17.79 -3.49
CA VAL A 232 -35.46 -18.75 -3.69
C VAL A 232 -35.94 -20.21 -3.54
N PHE A 233 -36.89 -20.48 -2.63
CA PHE A 233 -37.40 -21.85 -2.42
C PHE A 233 -38.45 -22.32 -3.45
N LEU A 234 -39.00 -21.44 -4.29
CA LEU A 234 -39.94 -21.83 -5.36
C LEU A 234 -39.26 -22.12 -6.71
N CYS A 235 -37.93 -22.02 -6.79
CA CYS A 235 -37.15 -22.33 -8.00
C CYS A 235 -36.29 -23.60 -7.86
N CYS A 236 -36.49 -24.40 -6.80
CA CYS A 236 -36.00 -25.77 -6.70
C CYS A 236 -37.17 -26.75 -6.69
#